data_AF-A0A3G9JNT2-F1
#
_entry.id   AF-A0A3G9JNT2-F1
#
_cell.length_a   1.000
_cell.length_b   1.000
_cell.length_c   1.000
_cell.angle_alpha   90.00
_cell.angle_beta   90.00
_cell.angle_gamma   90.00
#
_symmetry.space_group_name_H-M   'P 1'
#
loop_
_entity.id
_entity.type
_entity.pdbx_description
1 polymer ?
#
loop_
_entity_poly.entity_id
_entity_poly.type
_entity_poly.pdbx_seq_one_letter_code
_entity_poly.pdbx_strand_id
1 'polypeptide(L)'
;MSTERFDIVSAHYRYPDGKIINAQADLSLQGDVGFEMSYRVHAETATLVFKENRLTIYPKDGRAWVYEHSGDHGYYREIKYFANKLLSNGNIEISKPEDSLITLQIAEAERESALQSGAFVLLSAH
;
A
#
# COMPACT_ATOMS: atom_id res chain seq x y z
N MET A 1 -25.74 13.16 -0.57
CA MET A 1 -24.28 13.10 -0.34
C MET A 1 -24.08 12.88 1.14
N SER A 2 -23.54 11.74 1.56
CA SER A 2 -23.29 11.49 2.99
C SER A 2 -22.18 12.41 3.50
N THR A 3 -22.39 13.03 4.65
CA THR A 3 -21.49 13.97 5.35
C THR A 3 -20.43 13.27 6.21
N GLU A 4 -20.29 11.95 6.05
CA GLU A 4 -19.37 11.12 6.82
C GLU A 4 -17.93 11.36 6.33
N ARG A 5 -17.08 11.90 7.21
CA ARG A 5 -15.66 12.15 6.94
C ARG A 5 -14.86 11.37 7.96
N PHE A 6 -14.03 10.44 7.50
CA PHE A 6 -13.14 9.65 8.34
C PHE A 6 -11.74 10.26 8.27
N ASP A 7 -11.23 10.73 9.41
CA ASP A 7 -9.85 11.24 9.51
C ASP A 7 -8.85 10.10 9.81
N ILE A 8 -9.35 8.95 10.27
CA ILE A 8 -8.56 7.77 10.62
C ILE A 8 -9.23 6.54 10.02
N VAL A 9 -8.44 5.64 9.45
CA VAL A 9 -8.88 4.33 8.96
C VAL A 9 -8.05 3.23 9.61
N SER A 10 -8.72 2.12 9.97
CA SER A 10 -8.09 0.85 10.33
C SER A 10 -8.83 -0.26 9.60
N ALA A 11 -8.18 -0.86 8.62
CA ALA A 11 -8.77 -1.84 7.72
C ALA A 11 -8.06 -3.19 7.81
N HIS A 12 -8.84 -4.25 7.66
CA HIS A 12 -8.38 -5.63 7.59
C HIS A 12 -8.84 -6.24 6.28
N TYR A 13 -7.90 -6.75 5.47
CA TYR A 13 -8.21 -7.42 4.21
C TYR A 13 -7.86 -8.88 4.31
N ARG A 14 -8.74 -9.73 3.76
CA ARG A 14 -8.54 -11.16 3.63
C ARG A 14 -8.54 -11.54 2.16
N TYR A 15 -7.42 -12.06 1.69
CA TYR A 15 -7.28 -12.52 0.32
C TYR A 15 -7.72 -13.99 0.21
N PRO A 16 -8.20 -14.44 -0.97
CA PRO A 16 -8.64 -15.81 -1.19
C PRO A 16 -7.56 -16.87 -0.92
N ASP A 17 -6.29 -16.50 -1.11
CA ASP A 17 -5.13 -17.36 -0.87
C ASP A 17 -4.66 -17.37 0.60
N GLY A 18 -5.47 -16.82 1.51
CA GLY A 18 -5.21 -16.83 2.94
C GLY A 18 -4.33 -15.70 3.45
N LYS A 19 -3.82 -14.81 2.58
CA LYS A 19 -3.07 -13.63 3.05
C LYS A 19 -3.99 -12.68 3.82
N ILE A 20 -3.49 -12.16 4.93
CA ILE A 20 -4.16 -11.15 5.74
C ILE A 20 -3.30 -9.90 5.72
N ILE A 21 -3.92 -8.76 5.41
CA ILE A 21 -3.29 -7.44 5.42
C ILE A 21 -4.02 -6.57 6.43
N ASN A 22 -3.25 -5.83 7.23
CA ASN A 22 -3.78 -4.80 8.12
C ASN A 22 -3.21 -3.46 7.64
N ALA A 23 -4.06 -2.47 7.44
CA ALA A 23 -3.66 -1.12 7.05
C ALA A 23 -4.26 -0.10 8.01
N GLN A 24 -3.48 0.92 8.33
CA GLN A 24 -3.92 2.06 9.13
C GLN A 24 -3.41 3.34 8.49
N ALA A 25 -4.24 4.37 8.48
CA ALA A 25 -3.83 5.72 8.15
C ALA A 25 -4.52 6.70 9.09
N ASP A 26 -3.78 7.72 9.52
CA ASP A 26 -4.24 8.73 10.46
C ASP A 26 -3.86 10.11 9.90
N LEU A 27 -4.87 10.88 9.50
CA LEU A 27 -4.73 12.26 9.01
C LEU A 27 -4.99 13.28 10.13
N SER A 28 -5.28 12.84 11.34
CA SER A 28 -5.57 13.70 12.50
C SER A 28 -4.32 14.12 13.28
N LEU A 29 -3.15 13.56 12.95
CA LEU A 29 -1.86 13.87 13.58
C LEU A 29 -1.52 15.36 13.45
N GLN A 30 -1.09 15.97 14.55
CA GLN A 30 -0.79 17.42 14.64
C GLN A 30 0.69 17.68 14.93
N GLY A 31 1.12 18.92 14.67
CA GLY A 31 2.49 19.37 14.92
C GLY A 31 3.49 18.89 13.87
N ASP A 32 4.77 18.85 14.23
CA ASP A 32 5.88 18.56 13.31
C ASP A 32 6.09 17.04 13.06
N VAL A 33 5.07 16.21 13.33
CA VAL A 33 5.15 14.75 13.14
C VAL A 33 5.40 14.38 11.67
N GLY A 34 4.89 15.20 10.74
CA GLY A 34 5.06 14.99 9.31
C GLY A 34 4.38 13.72 8.80
N PHE A 35 4.78 13.28 7.60
CA PHE A 35 4.27 12.05 6.99
C PHE A 35 5.24 10.89 7.25
N GLU A 36 4.72 9.77 7.76
CA GLU A 36 5.44 8.51 7.88
C GLU A 36 4.71 7.40 7.14
N MET A 37 5.42 6.72 6.24
CA MET A 37 4.98 5.45 5.66
C MET A 37 5.83 4.33 6.23
N SER A 38 5.18 3.29 6.75
CA SER A 38 5.85 2.07 7.19
C SER A 38 5.10 0.83 6.70
N TYR A 39 5.81 -0.29 6.56
CA TYR A 39 5.18 -1.58 6.30
C TYR A 39 5.99 -2.71 6.91
N ARG A 40 5.32 -3.84 7.15
CA ARG A 40 5.95 -5.11 7.48
C ARG A 40 5.33 -6.22 6.66
N VAL A 41 6.17 -6.94 5.93
CA VAL A 41 5.76 -8.11 5.14
C VAL A 41 6.43 -9.33 5.73
N HIS A 42 5.63 -10.30 6.16
CA HIS A 42 6.13 -11.59 6.60
C HIS A 42 6.01 -12.60 5.45
N ALA A 43 7.13 -13.18 5.05
CA ALA A 43 7.22 -14.23 4.04
C ALA A 43 7.85 -15.48 4.66
N GLU A 44 7.79 -16.60 3.94
CA GLU A 44 8.25 -17.91 4.44
C GLU A 44 9.74 -17.94 4.84
N THR A 45 10.56 -17.14 4.15
CA THR A 45 12.02 -17.15 4.28
C THR A 45 12.61 -15.85 4.79
N ALA A 46 11.79 -14.81 4.95
CA ALA A 46 12.24 -13.51 5.47
C ALA A 46 11.07 -12.66 5.95
N THR A 47 11.35 -11.72 6.84
CA THR A 47 10.48 -10.60 7.17
C THR A 47 11.11 -9.31 6.66
N LEU A 48 10.35 -8.51 5.94
CA LEU A 48 10.75 -7.21 5.44
C LEU A 48 10.11 -6.14 6.33
N VAL A 49 10.89 -5.19 6.82
CA VAL A 49 10.40 -4.06 7.62
C VAL A 49 10.89 -2.77 6.98
N PHE A 50 9.97 -1.93 6.54
CA PHE A 50 10.24 -0.56 6.14
C PHE A 50 9.73 0.39 7.20
N LYS A 51 10.62 1.19 7.77
CA LYS A 51 10.33 2.24 8.76
C LYS A 51 11.45 3.28 8.71
N GLU A 52 11.16 4.55 9.02
CA GLU A 52 12.17 5.62 9.06
C GLU A 52 12.98 5.70 7.75
N ASN A 53 12.29 5.55 6.62
CA ASN A 53 12.88 5.55 5.28
C ASN A 53 13.97 4.47 5.05
N ARG A 54 13.91 3.37 5.80
CA ARG A 54 14.89 2.26 5.74
C ARG A 54 14.20 0.92 5.61
N LEU A 55 14.52 0.18 4.55
CA LEU A 55 14.12 -1.22 4.38
C LEU A 55 15.15 -2.14 5.01
N THR A 56 14.75 -2.90 6.03
CA THR A 56 15.57 -3.94 6.66
C THR A 56 14.99 -5.31 6.34
N ILE A 57 15.85 -6.22 5.91
CA ILE A 57 15.51 -7.61 5.62
C ILE A 57 15.98 -8.47 6.78
N TYR A 58 15.05 -9.22 7.37
CA TYR A 58 15.28 -10.19 8.43
C TYR A 58 15.09 -11.59 7.83
N PRO A 59 16.16 -12.23 7.31
CA PRO A 59 16.04 -13.59 6.80
C PRO A 59 15.64 -14.54 7.92
N LYS A 60 15.00 -15.65 7.57
CA LYS A 60 14.74 -16.76 8.50
C LYS A 60 16.04 -17.29 9.10
N ASP A 61 17.06 -17.42 8.25
CA ASP A 61 18.37 -17.94 8.59
C ASP A 61 19.44 -16.86 8.28
N GLY A 62 20.25 -16.52 9.27
CA GLY A 62 21.34 -15.56 9.13
C GLY A 62 21.07 -14.21 9.81
N ARG A 63 21.91 -13.21 9.49
CA ARG A 63 21.82 -11.87 10.08
C ARG A 63 20.94 -10.97 9.24
N ALA A 64 20.21 -10.07 9.90
CA ALA A 64 19.49 -9.01 9.21
C ALA A 64 20.47 -8.08 8.47
N TRP A 65 20.01 -7.51 7.36
CA TRP A 65 20.74 -6.50 6.62
C TRP A 65 19.81 -5.38 6.16
N VAL A 66 20.37 -4.19 5.99
CA VAL A 66 19.67 -3.05 5.38
C VAL A 66 19.78 -3.17 3.87
N TYR A 67 18.65 -3.09 3.18
CA TYR A 67 18.64 -3.02 1.73
C TYR A 67 19.02 -1.60 1.30
N GLU A 68 20.20 -1.44 0.72
CA GLU A 68 20.65 -0.18 0.16
C GLU A 68 20.12 -0.01 -1.26
N HIS A 69 19.41 1.08 -1.48
CA HIS A 69 18.86 1.44 -2.77
C HIS A 69 19.81 2.36 -3.53
N SER A 70 19.85 2.25 -4.86
CA SER A 70 20.77 3.02 -5.73
C SER A 70 20.44 4.52 -5.86
N GLY A 71 19.65 5.10 -4.95
CA GLY A 71 19.49 6.57 -4.81
C GLY A 71 18.31 7.24 -5.51
N ASP A 72 17.60 6.57 -6.43
CA ASP A 72 16.45 7.19 -7.11
C ASP A 72 15.16 7.04 -6.29
N HIS A 73 14.50 8.15 -5.95
CA HIS A 73 13.20 8.11 -5.27
C HIS A 73 12.12 7.37 -6.08
N GLY A 74 11.18 6.73 -5.39
CA GLY A 74 10.06 6.00 -6.01
C GLY A 74 9.30 6.84 -7.04
N TYR A 75 8.95 8.08 -6.69
CA TYR A 75 8.28 9.02 -7.59
C TYR A 75 9.08 9.32 -8.87
N TYR A 76 10.40 9.47 -8.75
CA TYR A 76 11.23 9.69 -9.94
C TYR A 76 11.17 8.48 -10.88
N ARG A 77 11.25 7.27 -10.33
CA ARG A 77 11.16 6.02 -11.12
C ARG A 77 9.80 5.87 -11.79
N GLU A 78 8.72 6.22 -11.10
CA GLU A 78 7.35 6.18 -11.63
C GLU A 78 7.17 7.16 -12.80
N ILE A 79 7.55 8.43 -12.61
CA ILE A 79 7.48 9.46 -13.66
C ILE A 79 8.36 9.08 -14.85
N LYS A 80 9.58 8.61 -14.61
CA LYS A 80 10.51 8.17 -15.66
C LYS A 80 9.95 6.98 -16.43
N TYR A 81 9.36 6.00 -15.74
CA TYR A 81 8.72 4.85 -16.37
C TYR A 81 7.57 5.30 -17.30
N PHE A 82 6.68 6.15 -16.80
CA PHE A 82 5.55 6.66 -17.58
C PHE A 82 6.02 7.47 -18.81
N ALA A 83 6.95 8.41 -18.62
CA ALA A 83 7.51 9.21 -19.71
C ALA A 83 8.19 8.34 -20.78
N ASN A 84 8.96 7.32 -20.37
CA ASN A 84 9.61 6.41 -21.31
C ASN A 84 8.60 5.62 -22.14
N LYS A 85 7.52 5.11 -21.52
CA LYS A 85 6.47 4.38 -22.23
C LYS A 85 5.73 5.28 -23.23
N LEU A 86 5.47 6.54 -22.88
CA LEU A 86 4.91 7.52 -23.82
C LEU A 86 5.83 7.76 -25.02
N LEU A 87 7.11 8.02 -24.77
CA LEU A 87 8.09 8.29 -25.84
C LEU A 87 8.31 7.10 -26.77
N SER A 88 8.22 5.88 -26.24
CA SER A 88 8.40 4.65 -27.02
C SER A 88 7.11 4.13 -27.67
N ASN A 89 5.96 4.80 -27.49
CA ASN A 89 4.63 4.26 -27.80
C ASN A 89 4.42 2.84 -27.22
N GLY A 90 4.94 2.61 -26.01
CA GLY A 90 4.86 1.32 -25.33
C GLY A 90 3.63 1.22 -24.43
N ASN A 91 3.15 -0.01 -24.21
CA ASN A 91 2.04 -0.26 -23.29
C ASN A 91 2.46 -0.06 -21.84
N ILE A 92 1.55 0.52 -21.03
CA ILE A 92 1.66 0.57 -19.57
C ILE A 92 1.33 -0.83 -19.02
N GLU A 93 2.31 -1.45 -18.37
CA GLU A 93 2.19 -2.80 -17.82
C GLU A 93 2.20 -2.82 -16.28
N ILE A 94 2.64 -1.74 -15.66
CA ILE A 94 2.74 -1.53 -14.21
C ILE A 94 1.81 -0.36 -13.86
N SER A 95 1.00 -0.52 -12.82
CA SER A 95 0.04 0.49 -12.36
C SER A 95 -0.90 0.95 -13.47
N LYS A 96 -1.60 -0.01 -14.08
CA LYS A 96 -2.54 0.27 -15.15
C LYS A 96 -3.75 1.04 -14.61
N PRO A 97 -4.50 1.76 -15.46
CA PRO A 97 -5.73 2.43 -15.03
C PRO A 97 -6.71 1.49 -14.32
N GLU A 98 -6.79 0.22 -14.75
CA GLU A 98 -7.64 -0.80 -14.13
C GLU A 98 -7.17 -1.14 -12.70
N ASP A 99 -5.86 -1.15 -12.44
CA ASP A 99 -5.31 -1.38 -11.09
C ASP A 99 -5.68 -0.22 -10.15
N SER A 100 -5.65 1.02 -10.65
CA SER A 100 -6.08 2.19 -9.90
C SER A 100 -7.59 2.16 -9.58
N LEU A 101 -8.41 1.64 -10.50
CA LEU A 101 -9.84 1.46 -10.25
C LEU A 101 -10.10 0.47 -9.11
N ILE A 102 -9.32 -0.61 -9.01
CA ILE A 102 -9.41 -1.56 -7.89
C ILE A 102 -9.12 -0.85 -6.56
N THR A 103 -8.17 0.08 -6.54
CA THR A 103 -7.85 0.84 -5.32
C THR A 103 -9.04 1.71 -4.86
N LEU A 104 -9.78 2.31 -5.80
CA LEU A 104 -11.01 3.04 -5.47
C LEU A 104 -12.12 2.11 -4.95
N GLN A 105 -12.26 0.91 -5.51
CA GLN A 105 -13.21 -0.09 -5.04
C GLN A 105 -12.89 -0.54 -3.61
N ILE A 106 -11.62 -0.70 -3.28
CA ILE A 106 -11.16 -1.01 -1.92
C ILE A 106 -11.56 0.11 -0.96
N ALA A 107 -11.30 1.38 -1.30
CA ALA A 107 -11.65 2.53 -0.45
C ALA A 107 -13.17 2.66 -0.21
N GLU A 108 -14.00 2.43 -1.23
CA GLU A 108 -15.45 2.41 -1.05
C GLU A 108 -15.92 1.23 -0.18
N ALA A 109 -15.29 0.06 -0.31
CA ALA A 109 -15.60 -1.10 0.53
C ALA A 109 -15.18 -0.89 2.00
N GLU A 110 -14.07 -0.20 2.25
CA GLU A 110 -13.69 0.23 3.61
C GLU A 110 -14.76 1.13 4.22
N ARG A 111 -15.23 2.12 3.44
CA ARG A 111 -16.30 3.02 3.86
C ARG A 111 -17.60 2.27 4.14
N GLU A 112 -18.00 1.36 3.26
CA GLU A 112 -19.18 0.53 3.45
C GLU A 112 -19.05 -0.37 4.69
N SER A 113 -17.90 -1.02 4.88
CA SER A 113 -17.60 -1.83 6.05
C SER A 113 -17.74 -1.01 7.34
N ALA A 114 -17.17 0.20 7.38
CA ALA A 114 -17.25 1.09 8.53
C ALA A 114 -18.71 1.47 8.87
N LEU A 115 -19.53 1.79 7.86
CA LEU A 115 -20.95 2.07 8.04
C LEU A 115 -21.76 0.86 8.51
N GLN A 116 -21.25 -0.36 8.27
CA GLN A 116 -21.84 -1.62 8.70
C GLN A 116 -21.13 -2.19 9.95
N SER A 117 -20.58 -1.33 10.81
CA SER A 117 -19.91 -1.73 12.06
C SER A 117 -18.76 -2.73 11.87
N GLY A 118 -18.02 -2.61 10.76
CA GLY A 118 -16.86 -3.43 10.43
C GLY A 118 -17.19 -4.78 9.78
N ALA A 119 -18.39 -4.94 9.21
CA ALA A 119 -18.74 -6.14 8.46
C ALA A 119 -17.81 -6.36 7.24
N PHE A 120 -17.53 -7.61 6.89
CA PHE A 120 -16.75 -7.92 5.69
C PHE A 120 -17.55 -7.55 4.44
N VAL A 121 -16.94 -6.73 3.57
CA VAL A 121 -17.44 -6.42 2.24
C VAL A 121 -16.65 -7.24 1.22
N LEU A 122 -17.35 -8.03 0.41
CA LEU A 122 -16.73 -8.84 -0.63
C LEU A 122 -16.50 -7.98 -1.88
N LEU A 123 -15.26 -7.90 -2.34
CA LEU A 123 -14.94 -7.31 -3.64
C LEU A 123 -15.09 -8.37 -4.74
N SER A 124 -15.85 -8.05 -5.78
CA SER A 124 -15.96 -8.87 -6.99
C SER A 124 -14.60 -8.94 -7.69
N ALA A 125 -14.16 -10.15 -8.05
CA ALA A 125 -13.04 -10.29 -8.99
C ALA A 125 -13.53 -9.88 -10.39
N HIS A 126 -12.77 -9.02 -11.07
CA HIS A 126 -12.92 -8.74 -12.51
C HIS A 126 -12.05 -9.69 -13.32
#